data_AF-A0A8C6LWE6-F1
#
_entry.id   AF-A0A8C6LWE6-F1
#
_cell.length_a   1.000
_cell.length_b   1.000
_cell.length_c   1.000
_cell.angle_alpha   90.00
_cell.angle_beta   90.00
_cell.angle_gamma   90.00
#
_symmetry.space_group_name_H-M   'P 1'
#
loop_
_entity.id
_entity.type
_entity.pdbx_description
1 polymer ?
#
loop_
_entity_poly.entity_id
_entity_poly.type
_entity_poly.pdbx_seq_one_letter_code
_entity_poly.pdbx_strand_id
1 'polypeptide(L)'
;MVKRCSVVGCGSSVGLHSFPLDFEIRRQWLRAIGVQDNSQLPPGAVVCNQHFTRDSFANMMEFELGYSARLRLKREAVPTVALPRIRCSPRLF
;
A
#
# COMPACT_ATOMS: atom_id res chain seq x y z
N MET A 1 2.78 3.55 -19.66
CA MET A 1 1.85 4.03 -18.62
C MET A 1 2.53 3.96 -17.26
N VAL A 2 2.69 5.09 -16.58
CA VAL A 2 3.23 5.12 -15.20
C VAL A 2 2.10 4.72 -14.26
N LYS A 3 2.24 3.56 -13.60
CA LYS A 3 1.30 3.15 -12.56
C LYS A 3 1.49 4.08 -11.35
N ARG A 4 0.39 4.48 -10.71
CA ARG A 4 0.40 5.35 -9.52
C ARG A 4 -0.32 4.67 -8.38
N CYS A 5 0.09 4.96 -7.16
CA CYS A 5 -0.58 4.46 -5.97
C CYS A 5 -2.07 4.81 -6.01
N SER A 6 -2.92 3.81 -5.73
CA SER A 6 -4.37 3.95 -5.69
C SER A 6 -4.89 4.54 -4.37
N VAL A 7 -4.00 4.74 -3.39
CA VAL A 7 -4.35 5.35 -2.10
C VAL A 7 -4.64 6.83 -2.30
N VAL A 8 -5.78 7.28 -1.78
CA VAL A 8 -6.21 8.69 -1.83
C VAL A 8 -5.18 9.56 -1.12
N GLY A 9 -4.67 10.59 -1.82
CA GLY A 9 -3.63 11.49 -1.30
C GLY A 9 -2.19 11.00 -1.45
N CYS A 10 -1.97 9.82 -2.05
CA CYS A 10 -0.63 9.33 -2.37
C CYS A 10 -0.28 9.54 -3.85
N GLY A 11 0.76 10.35 -4.11
CA GLY A 11 1.29 10.60 -5.46
C GLY A 11 2.42 9.65 -5.89
N SER A 12 2.69 8.60 -5.11
CA SER A 12 3.87 7.76 -5.33
C SER A 12 3.71 6.80 -6.50
N SER A 13 4.76 6.70 -7.32
CA SER A 13 4.87 5.79 -8.48
C SER A 13 5.97 4.73 -8.32
N VAL A 14 6.61 4.69 -7.15
CA VAL A 14 7.69 3.76 -6.81
C VAL A 14 7.22 2.70 -5.83
N GLY A 15 7.85 1.52 -5.86
CA GLY A 15 7.55 0.43 -4.92
C GLY A 15 6.10 -0.06 -4.99
N LEU A 16 5.53 -0.11 -6.20
CA LEU A 16 4.13 -0.45 -6.42
C LEU A 16 3.89 -1.96 -6.30
N HIS A 17 2.90 -2.32 -5.49
CA HIS A 17 2.47 -3.70 -5.27
C HIS A 17 1.03 -3.87 -5.76
N SER A 18 0.81 -4.97 -6.49
CA SER A 18 -0.53 -5.39 -6.89
C SER A 18 -1.29 -6.00 -5.72
N PHE A 19 -2.61 -6.00 -5.82
CA PHE A 19 -3.47 -6.66 -4.84
C PHE A 19 -3.17 -8.16 -4.78
N PRO A 20 -3.25 -8.76 -3.58
CA PRO A 20 -3.10 -10.20 -3.42
C PRO A 20 -4.26 -10.96 -4.07
N LEU A 21 -4.03 -12.25 -4.32
CA LEU A 21 -5.04 -13.16 -4.86
C LEU A 21 -6.11 -13.48 -3.81
N ASP A 22 -5.71 -13.52 -2.53
CA ASP A 22 -6.57 -13.80 -1.39
C ASP A 22 -7.65 -12.73 -1.21
N PHE A 23 -8.92 -13.15 -1.24
CA PHE A 23 -10.08 -12.26 -1.16
C PHE A 23 -10.14 -11.51 0.18
N GLU A 24 -9.80 -12.15 1.29
CA GLU A 24 -9.85 -11.54 2.63
C GLU A 24 -8.85 -10.40 2.77
N ILE A 25 -7.59 -10.63 2.36
CA ILE A 25 -6.55 -9.61 2.41
C ILE A 25 -6.87 -8.50 1.41
N ARG A 26 -7.36 -8.84 0.21
CA ARG A 26 -7.82 -7.87 -0.78
C ARG A 26 -8.92 -6.96 -0.22
N ARG A 27 -9.87 -7.54 0.54
CA ARG A 27 -10.93 -6.81 1.23
C ARG A 27 -10.37 -5.86 2.29
N GLN A 28 -9.38 -6.30 3.06
CA GLN A 28 -8.70 -5.44 4.03
C GLN A 28 -7.95 -4.29 3.35
N TRP A 29 -7.29 -4.54 2.21
CA TRP A 29 -6.67 -3.47 1.41
C TRP A 29 -7.71 -2.46 0.94
N LEU A 30 -8.86 -2.92 0.43
CA LEU A 30 -9.97 -2.06 -0.01
C LEU A 30 -10.47 -1.15 1.12
N ARG A 31 -10.74 -1.73 2.28
CA ARG A 31 -11.15 -0.97 3.47
C ARG A 31 -10.10 0.05 3.89
N ALA A 32 -8.82 -0.36 3.86
CA ALA A 32 -7.72 0.53 4.20
C ALA A 32 -7.70 1.74 3.27
N ILE A 33 -7.73 1.54 1.94
CA ILE A 33 -7.72 2.63 0.95
C ILE A 33 -9.02 3.45 0.90
N GLY A 34 -10.02 3.10 1.70
CA GLY A 34 -11.33 3.77 1.73
C GLY A 34 -12.17 3.51 0.48
N VAL A 35 -11.86 2.48 -0.30
CA VAL A 35 -12.68 2.06 -1.45
C VAL A 35 -13.77 1.15 -0.93
N GLN A 36 -15.02 1.45 -1.27
CA GLN A 36 -16.15 0.62 -0.84
C GLN A 36 -15.96 -0.82 -1.32
N ASP A 37 -16.25 -1.79 -0.44
CA ASP A 37 -16.20 -3.24 -0.68
C ASP A 37 -16.83 -3.68 -2.02
N ASN A 38 -17.81 -2.91 -2.54
CA ASN A 38 -18.55 -3.18 -3.77
C ASN A 38 -18.06 -2.41 -5.01
N SER A 39 -17.06 -1.52 -4.88
CA SER A 39 -16.49 -0.84 -6.04
C SER A 39 -15.56 -1.79 -6.79
N GLN A 40 -15.84 -2.00 -8.07
CA GLN A 40 -14.95 -2.75 -8.95
C GLN A 40 -13.56 -2.10 -8.92
N LEU A 41 -12.59 -2.80 -8.31
CA LEU A 41 -11.19 -2.40 -8.35
C LEU A 41 -10.79 -2.16 -9.81
N PRO A 42 -10.27 -0.96 -10.15
CA PRO A 42 -9.84 -0.73 -11.52
C PRO A 42 -8.73 -1.73 -11.87
N PRO A 43 -8.78 -2.35 -13.07
CA PRO A 43 -7.75 -3.28 -13.51
C PRO A 43 -6.41 -2.52 -13.56
N GLY A 44 -5.51 -2.83 -12.62
CA GLY A 44 -4.23 -2.13 -12.44
C GLY A 44 -4.11 -1.29 -11.17
N ALA A 45 -5.07 -1.38 -10.25
CA ALA A 45 -4.92 -0.82 -8.91
C ALA A 45 -3.66 -1.37 -8.22
N VAL A 46 -2.86 -0.47 -7.64
CA VAL A 46 -1.58 -0.79 -7.00
C VAL A 46 -1.37 0.09 -5.78
N VAL A 47 -0.68 -0.42 -4.76
CA VAL A 47 -0.37 0.31 -3.54
C VAL A 47 1.14 0.38 -3.37
N CYS A 48 1.69 1.55 -3.04
CA CYS A 48 3.14 1.66 -2.82
C CYS A 48 3.55 1.08 -1.46
N ASN A 49 4.81 0.65 -1.38
CA ASN A 49 5.47 0.10 -0.18
C ASN A 49 5.41 1.04 1.05
N GLN A 50 5.24 2.36 0.86
CA GLN A 50 5.11 3.32 1.96
C GLN A 50 3.86 3.12 2.83
N HIS A 51 2.84 2.43 2.33
CA HIS A 51 1.62 2.15 3.10
C HIS A 51 1.71 0.85 3.90
N PHE A 52 2.85 0.14 3.82
CA PHE A 52 3.10 -1.12 4.50
C PHE A 52 4.19 -0.94 5.55
N THR A 53 4.08 -1.69 6.64
CA THR A 53 5.11 -1.74 7.68
C THR A 53 6.25 -2.67 7.28
N ARG A 54 7.42 -2.50 7.92
CA ARG A 54 8.61 -3.33 7.70
C ARG A 54 8.30 -4.83 7.80
N ASP A 55 7.52 -5.21 8.81
CA ASP A 55 7.11 -6.59 9.09
C ASP A 55 6.20 -7.22 8.03
N SER A 56 5.55 -6.39 7.22
CA SER A 56 4.70 -6.82 6.11
C SER A 56 5.51 -7.32 4.92
N PHE A 57 6.80 -7.01 4.85
CA PHE A 57 7.67 -7.46 3.77
C PHE A 57 8.31 -8.80 4.12
N ALA A 58 8.28 -9.73 3.17
CA ALA A 58 8.91 -11.04 3.30
C ALA A 58 10.44 -10.96 3.14
N ASN A 59 10.91 -10.00 2.35
CA ASN A 59 12.31 -9.83 1.96
C ASN A 59 12.88 -8.48 2.41
N MET A 60 12.37 -7.90 3.50
CA MET A 60 12.87 -6.60 3.97
C MET A 60 14.38 -6.64 4.19
N MET A 61 14.85 -7.68 4.88
CA MET A 61 16.26 -7.84 5.23
C MET A 61 17.13 -7.95 3.96
N GLU A 62 16.69 -8.71 2.96
CA GLU A 62 17.38 -8.82 1.67
C GLU A 62 17.42 -7.49 0.90
N PHE A 63 16.34 -6.69 0.97
CA PHE A 63 16.29 -5.38 0.34
C PHE A 63 17.27 -4.39 1.00
N GLU A 64 17.32 -4.37 2.33
CA GLU A 64 18.18 -3.47 3.09
C GLU A 64 19.66 -3.78 2.95
N LEU A 65 19.99 -5.06 2.82
CA LEU A 65 21.33 -5.53 2.52
C LEU A 65 21.70 -5.40 1.04
N GLY A 66 20.79 -4.91 0.20
CA GLY A 66 21.03 -4.71 -1.24
C GLY A 66 20.99 -5.98 -2.09
N TYR A 67 20.61 -7.12 -1.52
CA TYR A 67 20.42 -8.38 -2.27
C TYR A 67 19.15 -8.37 -3.15
N SER A 68 18.17 -7.54 -2.81
CA SER A 68 16.94 -7.38 -3.60
C SER A 68 16.74 -5.92 -4.01
N ALA A 69 16.51 -5.68 -5.31
CA ALA A 69 16.14 -4.36 -5.82
C ALA A 69 14.65 -4.02 -5.63
N ARG A 70 13.83 -4.99 -5.19
CA ARG A 70 12.37 -4.83 -5.02
C ARG A 70 11.91 -5.48 -3.72
N LEU A 71 11.06 -4.78 -2.98
CA LEU A 71 10.36 -5.35 -1.84
C LEU A 71 9.27 -6.33 -2.32
N ARG A 72 9.00 -7.35 -1.50
CA ARG A 72 7.98 -8.37 -1.70
C ARG A 72 7.11 -8.41 -0.46
N LEU A 73 5.83 -8.18 -0.65
CA LEU A 73 4.85 -8.28 0.44
C LEU A 73 4.57 -9.75 0.77
N LYS A 74 4.39 -10.02 2.06
CA LYS A 74 3.80 -11.27 2.53
C LYS A 74 2.36 -11.37 2.03
N ARG A 75 1.84 -12.60 1.95
CA ARG A 75 0.45 -12.84 1.50
C ARG A 75 -0.56 -12.18 2.44
N GLU A 76 -0.25 -12.15 3.73
CA GLU A 76 -1.08 -11.60 4.80
C GLU A 76 -0.81 -10.11 5.07
N ALA A 77 0.06 -9.49 4.28
CA ALA A 77 0.40 -8.09 4.44
C ALA A 77 -0.79 -7.19 4.11
N VAL A 78 -1.19 -6.36 5.07
CA VAL A 78 -2.22 -5.32 4.88
C VAL A 78 -1.62 -3.93 4.95
N PRO A 79 -2.10 -2.97 4.14
CA PRO A 79 -1.65 -1.60 4.24
C PRO A 79 -2.29 -0.97 5.48
N THR A 80 -1.48 -0.70 6.50
CA THR A 80 -1.93 -0.12 7.78
C THR A 80 -2.14 1.40 7.67
N VAL A 81 -1.52 2.06 6.68
CA VAL A 81 -1.42 3.53 6.59
C VAL A 81 -2.21 4.07 5.41
N ALA A 82 -3.52 3.84 5.38
CA ALA A 82 -4.39 4.45 4.37
C ALA A 82 -5.46 5.37 4.98
N LEU A 83 -5.24 5.78 6.24
CA LEU A 83 -5.92 6.94 6.77
C LEU A 83 -5.36 8.20 6.10
N PRO A 84 -6.21 9.16 5.70
CA PRO A 84 -5.71 10.48 5.37
C PRO A 84 -4.92 10.92 6.59
N ARG A 85 -3.62 11.19 6.42
CA ARG A 85 -3.00 12.17 7.29
C ARG A 85 -3.79 13.44 7.00
N ILE A 86 -4.87 13.64 7.78
CA ILE A 86 -5.35 14.96 8.08
C ILE A 86 -4.06 15.64 8.48
N ARG A 87 -3.54 16.49 7.60
CA ARG A 87 -2.55 17.47 8.02
C ARG A 87 -3.36 18.39 8.93
N CYS A 88 -3.63 17.94 10.15
CA CYS A 88 -3.78 18.82 11.28
C CYS A 88 -2.39 19.40 11.44
N SER A 89 -2.11 20.42 10.61
CA SER A 89 -1.18 21.46 11.00
C SER A 89 -1.61 21.83 12.41
N PRO A 90 -0.75 21.69 13.43
CA PRO A 90 -1.05 22.32 14.70
C PRO A 90 -1.10 23.81 14.37
N ARG A 91 -2.30 24.38 14.24
CA ARG A 91 -2.47 25.82 14.37
C ARG A 91 -2.14 26.11 15.82
N LEU A 92 -0.86 26.41 16.05
CA LEU A 92 -0.38 27.07 17.24
C LEU A 92 -1.21 28.37 17.35
N PHE A 93 -2.03 28.43 18.39
CA PHE A 93 -2.58 29.67 18.93
C PHE A 93 -1.58 30.24 19.93
#